data_AF-A0A9Q0TF86-F1
#
_entry.id   AF-A0A9Q0TF86-F1
#
_cell.length_a   1.000
_cell.length_b   1.000
_cell.length_c   1.000
_cell.angle_alpha   90.00
_cell.angle_beta   90.00
_cell.angle_gamma   90.00
#
_symmetry.space_group_name_H-M   'P 1'
#
loop_
_entity.id
_entity.type
_entity.pdbx_description
1 polymer ?
#
loop_
_entity_poly.entity_id
_entity_poly.type
_entity_poly.pdbx_seq_one_letter_code
_entity_poly.pdbx_strand_id
1 'polypeptide(L)'
;MASKLISVLVMAAAVLLPLFFSPSLASTVSPSISVSPGTLCNDTLYPSYCKSVLPTQSSNVYESARVCVRKSLAQSRKAFEPG
;
A
#
# COMPACT_ATOMS: atom_id res chain seq x y z
N MET A 1 -15.82 -39.98 -25.18
CA MET A 1 -15.12 -39.89 -23.88
C MET A 1 -14.47 -38.51 -23.66
N ALA A 2 -13.83 -37.91 -24.67
CA ALA A 2 -13.20 -36.58 -24.55
C ALA A 2 -14.17 -35.43 -24.17
N SER A 3 -15.40 -35.42 -24.68
CA SER A 3 -16.41 -34.39 -24.35
C SER A 3 -16.78 -34.35 -22.86
N LYS A 4 -16.76 -35.51 -22.17
CA LYS A 4 -17.03 -35.60 -20.73
C LYS A 4 -15.88 -35.02 -19.90
N LEU A 5 -14.63 -35.23 -20.34
CA LEU A 5 -13.44 -34.65 -19.72
C LEU A 5 -13.40 -33.13 -19.84
N ILE A 6 -13.73 -32.60 -21.03
CA ILE A 6 -13.80 -31.16 -21.28
C ILE A 6 -14.89 -30.52 -20.39
N SER A 7 -16.05 -31.16 -20.28
CA SER A 7 -17.14 -30.67 -19.42
C SER A 7 -16.74 -30.64 -17.93
N VAL A 8 -16.05 -31.66 -17.43
CA VAL A 8 -15.56 -31.67 -16.03
C VAL A 8 -14.53 -30.56 -15.79
N LEU A 9 -13.61 -30.32 -16.73
CA LEU A 9 -12.60 -29.28 -16.61
C LEU A 9 -13.21 -27.88 -16.55
N VAL A 10 -14.22 -27.61 -17.39
CA VAL A 10 -14.94 -26.32 -17.41
C VAL A 10 -15.69 -26.07 -16.10
N MET A 11 -16.35 -27.10 -15.55
CA MET A 11 -17.06 -26.99 -14.27
C MET A 11 -16.09 -26.76 -13.11
N ALA A 12 -14.95 -27.47 -13.09
CA ALA A 12 -13.91 -27.26 -12.09
C ALA A 12 -13.32 -25.85 -12.17
N ALA A 13 -13.05 -25.35 -13.37
CA ALA A 13 -12.56 -23.98 -13.57
C ALA A 13 -13.60 -22.95 -13.10
N ALA A 14 -14.89 -23.11 -13.42
CA ALA A 14 -15.93 -22.18 -12.99
C ALA A 14 -16.07 -22.09 -11.45
N VAL A 15 -15.84 -23.20 -10.74
CA VAL A 15 -15.88 -23.24 -9.27
C VAL A 15 -14.60 -22.67 -8.64
N LEU A 16 -13.44 -22.92 -9.24
CA LEU A 16 -12.14 -22.50 -8.70
C LEU A 16 -11.77 -21.06 -9.04
N LEU A 17 -12.21 -20.55 -10.19
CA LEU A 17 -11.91 -19.20 -10.65
C LEU A 17 -12.25 -18.10 -9.63
N PRO A 18 -13.42 -18.08 -8.95
CA PRO A 18 -13.73 -17.05 -7.96
C PRO A 18 -12.82 -17.08 -6.72
N LEU A 19 -12.13 -18.18 -6.43
CA LEU A 19 -11.18 -18.26 -5.30
C LEU A 19 -9.89 -17.46 -5.54
N PHE A 20 -9.55 -17.21 -6.81
CA PHE A 20 -8.39 -16.40 -7.17
C PHE A 20 -8.71 -14.90 -7.26
N PHE A 21 -9.98 -14.53 -7.30
CA PHE A 21 -10.41 -13.14 -7.26
C PHE A 21 -10.63 -12.69 -5.81
N SER A 22 -9.57 -12.18 -5.18
CA SER A 22 -9.72 -11.45 -3.92
C SER A 22 -10.29 -10.06 -4.19
N PRO A 23 -11.48 -9.70 -3.68
CA PRO A 23 -11.96 -8.32 -3.76
C PRO A 23 -11.02 -7.43 -2.94
N SER A 24 -10.34 -6.49 -3.61
CA SER A 24 -9.57 -5.46 -2.93
C SER A 24 -10.52 -4.40 -2.39
N LEU A 25 -10.59 -4.23 -1.06
CA LEU A 25 -11.27 -3.10 -0.41
C LEU A 25 -10.38 -1.85 -0.40
N ALA A 26 -9.71 -1.56 -1.53
CA ALA A 26 -9.07 -0.27 -1.71
C ALA A 26 -10.18 0.77 -1.92
N SER A 27 -10.53 1.50 -0.86
CA SER A 27 -11.43 2.64 -0.98
C SER A 27 -10.85 3.59 -2.02
N THR A 28 -11.63 3.93 -3.05
CA THR A 28 -11.29 4.88 -4.10
C THR A 28 -11.26 6.30 -3.52
N VAL A 29 -10.36 6.52 -2.56
CA VAL A 29 -10.11 7.85 -1.99
C VAL A 29 -9.44 8.63 -3.10
N SER A 30 -10.11 9.69 -3.57
CA SER A 30 -9.53 10.61 -4.53
C SER A 30 -8.15 11.04 -4.00
N PRO A 31 -7.07 10.99 -4.81
CA PRO A 31 -5.73 11.43 -4.42
C PRO A 31 -5.67 12.89 -3.94
N SER A 32 -6.78 13.64 -4.11
CA SER A 32 -6.95 15.03 -3.72
C SER A 32 -7.42 15.25 -2.28
N ILE A 33 -7.67 14.20 -1.48
CA ILE A 33 -7.99 14.42 -0.06
C ILE A 33 -6.72 14.82 0.69
N SER A 34 -6.62 16.12 0.97
CA SER A 34 -5.62 16.68 1.85
C SER A 34 -5.89 16.19 3.27
N VAL A 35 -5.01 15.32 3.76
CA VAL A 35 -5.01 14.90 5.15
C VAL A 35 -3.94 15.67 5.89
N SER A 36 -4.26 16.13 7.10
CA SER A 36 -3.24 16.75 7.93
C SER A 36 -2.17 15.72 8.30
N PRO A 37 -0.89 16.09 8.36
CA PRO A 37 0.17 15.22 8.89
C PRO A 37 -0.15 14.73 10.32
N GLY A 38 -0.90 15.53 11.09
CA GLY A 38 -1.36 15.16 12.43
C GLY A 38 -2.22 13.90 12.42
N THR A 39 -3.11 13.78 11.44
CA THR A 39 -3.98 12.60 11.27
C THR A 39 -3.15 11.37 10.90
N LEU A 40 -2.26 11.50 9.91
CA LEU A 40 -1.39 10.40 9.47
C LEU A 40 -0.46 9.88 10.56
N CYS A 41 0.12 10.79 11.34
CA CYS A 41 1.10 10.42 12.35
C CYS A 41 0.48 9.82 13.62
N ASN A 42 -0.79 10.08 13.91
CA ASN A 42 -1.47 9.51 15.08
C ASN A 42 -1.61 7.97 14.98
N ASP A 43 -1.65 7.43 13.75
CA ASP A 43 -1.75 5.98 13.52
C ASP A 43 -0.38 5.27 13.57
N THR A 44 0.71 6.01 13.81
CA THR A 44 2.06 5.45 13.87
C THR A 44 2.48 5.12 15.30
N LEU A 45 3.41 4.16 15.44
CA LEU A 45 4.03 3.82 16.73
C LEU A 45 4.76 5.00 17.40
N TYR A 46 5.26 5.96 16.60
CA TYR A 46 5.99 7.14 17.09
C TYR A 46 5.47 8.44 16.48
N PRO A 47 4.32 8.96 16.97
CA PRO A 47 3.65 10.12 16.38
C PRO A 47 4.50 11.39 16.38
N SER A 48 5.28 11.64 17.44
CA SER A 48 6.17 12.79 17.55
C SER A 48 7.30 12.76 16.52
N TYR A 49 7.94 11.60 16.36
CA TYR A 49 8.97 11.39 15.35
C TYR A 49 8.39 11.55 13.94
N CYS A 50 7.23 10.94 13.66
CA CYS A 50 6.54 11.10 12.38
C CYS A 50 6.29 12.58 12.05
N LYS A 51 5.77 13.38 12.99
CA LYS A 51 5.54 14.82 12.80
C LYS A 51 6.81 15.62 12.56
N SER A 52 7.95 15.19 13.11
CA SER A 52 9.25 15.85 12.88
C SER A 52 9.81 15.58 11.47
N VAL A 53 9.42 14.46 10.86
CA VAL A 53 9.93 14.02 9.56
C VAL A 53 8.99 14.40 8.41
N LEU A 54 7.68 14.40 8.65
CA LEU A 54 6.69 14.83 7.65
C LEU A 54 6.67 16.35 7.51
N PRO A 55 6.53 16.87 6.27
CA PRO A 55 6.32 18.29 6.05
C PRO A 55 4.95 18.73 6.61
N THR A 56 4.91 19.92 7.22
CA THR A 56 3.70 20.51 7.83
C THR A 56 2.55 20.68 6.84
N GLN A 57 2.85 20.93 5.57
CA GLN A 57 1.89 20.87 4.47
C GLN A 57 2.24 19.70 3.55
N SER A 58 1.49 18.62 3.67
CA SER A 58 1.44 17.58 2.63
C SER A 58 0.12 17.70 1.88
N SER A 59 0.17 17.64 0.54
CA SER A 59 -1.01 17.76 -0.31
C SER A 59 -1.92 16.53 -0.20
N ASN A 60 -1.36 15.34 0.08
CA ASN A 60 -2.10 14.09 0.26
C ASN A 60 -1.25 12.98 0.92
N VAL A 61 -1.91 11.87 1.26
CA VAL A 61 -1.29 10.65 1.84
C VAL A 61 -0.15 10.12 0.98
N TYR A 62 -0.31 10.15 -0.35
CA TYR A 62 0.64 9.58 -1.29
C TYR A 62 1.99 10.32 -1.28
N GLU A 63 1.97 11.65 -1.30
CA GLU A 63 3.19 12.46 -1.19
C GLU A 63 3.85 12.32 0.18
N SER A 64 3.07 12.25 1.26
CA SER A 64 3.58 11.94 2.59
C SER A 64 4.32 10.59 2.62
N ALA A 65 3.71 9.53 2.09
CA ALA A 65 4.33 8.20 2.02
C ALA A 65 5.63 8.23 1.21
N ARG A 66 5.65 8.97 0.09
CA ARG A 66 6.84 9.11 -0.75
C ARG A 66 7.99 9.80 0.00
N VAL A 67 7.71 10.81 0.81
CA VAL A 67 8.71 11.46 1.68
C VAL A 67 9.25 10.49 2.72
N CYS A 68 8.38 9.72 3.38
CA CYS A 68 8.80 8.71 4.38
C CYS A 68 9.76 7.68 3.79
N VAL A 69 9.43 7.13 2.62
CA VAL A 69 10.27 6.13 1.94
C VAL A 69 11.64 6.72 1.58
N ARG A 70 11.66 7.93 1.01
CA ARG A 70 12.92 8.61 0.65
C ARG A 70 13.82 8.86 1.85
N LYS A 71 13.25 9.32 2.97
CA LYS A 71 14.00 9.57 4.21
C LYS A 71 14.56 8.27 4.78
N SER A 72 13.76 7.21 4.80
CA SER A 72 14.19 5.89 5.28
C SER A 72 15.36 5.36 4.46
N LEU A 73 15.25 5.40 3.13
CA LEU A 73 16.34 4.99 2.23
C LEU A 73 17.61 5.83 2.42
N ALA A 74 17.48 7.14 2.55
CA ALA A 74 18.63 8.02 2.78
C ALA A 74 19.35 7.69 4.10
N GLN A 75 18.60 7.38 5.16
CA GLN A 75 19.18 6.97 6.43
C GLN A 75 19.84 5.59 6.35
N SER A 76 19.19 4.61 5.72
CA SER A 76 19.78 3.28 5.51
C SER A 76 21.08 3.37 4.71
N ARG A 77 21.15 4.24 3.70
CA ARG A 77 22.37 4.46 2.92
C ARG A 77 23.49 5.06 3.76
N LYS A 78 23.19 6.09 4.56
CA LYS A 78 24.18 6.68 5.48
C LYS A 78 24.71 5.67 6.49
N ALA A 79 23.84 4.81 7.02
CA ALA A 79 24.23 3.76 7.95
C ALA A 79 25.10 2.67 7.29
N PHE A 80 25.00 2.50 5.97
CA PHE A 80 25.76 1.52 5.20
C PHE A 80 26.95 2.14 4.45
N GLU A 81 27.14 3.46 4.51
CA GLU A 81 28.26 4.10 3.83
C GLU A 81 29.56 3.72 4.57
N PRO A 82 30.49 3.00 3.92
CA PRO A 82 31.77 2.66 4.54
C PRO A 82 32.56 3.96 4.74
N GLY A 83 32.97 4.21 5.99
CA GLY A 83 33.78 5.36 6.38
C GLY A 83 35.16 5.38 5.77
#